data_AF-A0A5J4P8D6-F1
#
_entry.id   AF-A0A5J4P8D6-F1
#
_cell.length_a   1.000
_cell.length_b   1.000
_cell.length_c   1.000
_cell.angle_alpha   90.00
_cell.angle_beta   90.00
_cell.angle_gamma   90.00
#
_symmetry.space_group_name_H-M   'P 1'
#
loop_
_entity.id
_entity.type
_entity.pdbx_description
1 polymer ?
#
loop_
_entity_poly.entity_id
_entity_poly.type
_entity_poly.pdbx_seq_one_letter_code
_entity_poly.pdbx_strand_id
1 'polypeptide(L)'
;LIDLLHGNESFINALEDMYNTPYGMSRWEFYNTLPDHTGNVGLFSMANEPSLHIPYLYNYAGQPWRTQKRIRNLLDQGFRNDLMGIPGDEDGGGMSAFVVFSQKKK
;
A
#
# COMPACT_ATOMS: atom_id res chain seq x y z
N LEU A 1 16.53 -1.64 -8.74
CA LEU A 1 15.47 -2.62 -8.41
C LEU A 1 14.79 -3.16 -9.67
N ILE A 2 14.28 -2.30 -10.56
CA ILE A 2 13.71 -2.72 -11.85
C ILE A 2 14.68 -3.61 -12.65
N ASP A 3 15.94 -3.21 -12.78
CA ASP A 3 16.95 -4.02 -13.50
C ASP A 3 17.22 -5.37 -12.81
N LEU A 4 17.23 -5.41 -11.48
CA LEU A 4 17.40 -6.65 -10.71
C LEU A 4 16.22 -7.62 -10.88
N LEU A 5 15.03 -7.07 -11.16
CA LEU A 5 13.82 -7.83 -11.47
C LEU A 5 13.67 -8.08 -12.98
N HIS A 6 14.70 -7.83 -13.79
CA HIS A 6 14.73 -8.09 -15.22
C HIS A 6 13.75 -7.22 -16.04
N GLY A 7 13.54 -5.96 -15.63
CA GLY A 7 12.85 -4.94 -16.42
C GLY A 7 11.46 -4.57 -15.91
N ASN A 8 10.85 -3.60 -16.59
CA ASN A 8 9.60 -2.95 -16.15
C ASN A 8 8.43 -3.93 -16.03
N GLU A 9 8.27 -4.85 -16.97
CA GLU A 9 7.14 -5.80 -16.98
C GLU A 9 7.20 -6.74 -15.78
N SER A 10 8.34 -7.41 -15.59
CA SER A 10 8.60 -8.28 -14.44
C SER A 10 8.46 -7.53 -13.11
N PHE A 11 8.93 -6.28 -13.04
CA PHE A 11 8.76 -5.43 -11.87
C PHE A 11 7.27 -5.14 -11.57
N ILE A 12 6.48 -4.80 -12.59
CA ILE A 12 5.04 -4.56 -12.46
C ILE A 12 4.32 -5.84 -12.04
N ASN A 13 4.68 -6.99 -12.62
CA ASN A 13 4.10 -8.27 -12.27
C ASN A 13 4.38 -8.62 -10.81
N ALA A 14 5.61 -8.40 -10.32
CA ALA A 14 5.93 -8.58 -8.90
C ALA A 14 5.09 -7.68 -7.97
N LEU A 15 4.80 -6.44 -8.37
CA LEU A 15 3.90 -5.57 -7.60
C LEU A 15 2.46 -6.11 -7.59
N GLU A 16 1.95 -6.56 -8.74
CA GLU A 16 0.60 -7.14 -8.80
C GLU A 16 0.52 -8.47 -8.03
N ASP A 17 1.56 -9.31 -8.11
CA ASP A 17 1.65 -10.56 -7.36
C ASP A 17 1.62 -10.28 -5.86
N MET A 18 2.33 -9.26 -5.38
CA MET A 18 2.27 -8.83 -3.98
C MET A 18 0.83 -8.50 -3.54
N TYR A 19 0.07 -7.76 -4.34
CA TYR A 19 -1.32 -7.41 -4.03
C TYR A 19 -2.29 -8.60 -4.09
N ASN A 20 -1.93 -9.66 -4.82
CA ASN A 20 -2.80 -10.83 -5.05
C ASN A 20 -2.40 -12.06 -4.21
N THR A 21 -1.19 -12.08 -3.64
CA THR A 21 -0.68 -13.22 -2.88
C THR A 21 -1.26 -13.23 -1.46
N PRO A 22 -1.94 -14.31 -1.05
CA PRO A 22 -2.39 -14.46 0.33
C PRO A 22 -1.23 -14.85 1.25
N TYR A 23 -1.33 -14.56 2.55
CA TYR A 23 -0.29 -14.86 3.54
C TYR A 23 0.01 -16.35 3.77
N GLY A 24 -0.75 -17.27 3.16
CA GLY A 24 -0.53 -18.71 3.30
C GLY A 24 -0.78 -19.29 4.69
N MET A 25 -1.25 -18.48 5.64
CA MET A 25 -1.56 -18.86 7.02
C MET A 25 -2.94 -18.37 7.44
N SER A 26 -3.42 -18.89 8.58
CA SER A 26 -4.71 -18.45 9.12
C SER A 26 -4.65 -16.98 9.56
N ARG A 27 -5.78 -16.28 9.51
CA ARG A 27 -5.88 -14.89 9.98
C ARG A 27 -5.43 -14.74 11.44
N TRP A 28 -5.78 -15.73 12.27
CA TRP A 28 -5.42 -15.73 13.69
C TRP A 28 -3.91 -15.83 13.88
N GLU A 29 -3.27 -16.78 13.20
CA GLU A 29 -1.82 -16.99 13.26
C GLU A 29 -1.04 -15.78 12.73
N PHE A 30 -1.55 -15.16 11.65
CA PHE A 30 -0.96 -13.96 11.08
C PHE A 30 -0.93 -12.80 12.10
N TYR A 31 -2.08 -12.42 12.65
CA TYR A 31 -2.14 -11.29 13.60
C TYR A 31 -1.51 -11.61 14.96
N ASN A 32 -1.38 -12.88 15.32
CA ASN A 32 -0.61 -13.27 16.50
C ASN A 32 0.91 -13.09 16.29
N THR A 33 1.38 -13.11 15.04
CA THR A 33 2.79 -12.95 14.68
C THR A 33 3.14 -11.52 14.29
N LEU A 34 2.24 -10.85 13.56
CA LEU A 34 2.39 -9.50 13.03
C LEU A 34 1.12 -8.67 13.33
N PRO A 35 0.91 -8.28 14.61
CA PRO A 35 -0.31 -7.57 15.02
C PRO A 35 -0.47 -6.21 14.32
N ASP A 36 0.64 -5.53 14.02
CA ASP A 36 0.64 -4.16 13.47
C ASP A 36 0.52 -4.14 11.94
N HIS A 37 0.50 -5.32 11.29
CA HIS A 37 0.35 -5.44 9.84
C HIS A 37 -1.13 -5.50 9.46
N THR A 38 -1.82 -4.37 9.58
CA THR A 38 -3.27 -4.24 9.35
C THR A 38 -3.59 -3.56 8.01
N GLY A 39 -4.87 -3.42 7.65
CA GLY A 39 -5.24 -2.80 6.36
C GLY A 39 -4.73 -3.56 5.13
N ASN A 40 -4.77 -4.90 5.18
CA ASN A 40 -4.08 -5.77 4.22
C ASN A 40 -4.79 -5.90 2.87
N VAL A 41 -4.01 -5.81 1.78
CA VAL A 41 -4.40 -6.10 0.40
C VAL A 41 -3.37 -7.06 -0.19
N GLY A 42 -3.65 -8.37 -0.15
CA GLY A 42 -2.61 -9.37 -0.34
C GLY A 42 -1.52 -9.18 0.73
N LEU A 43 -0.25 -9.14 0.30
CA LEU A 43 0.90 -8.88 1.16
C LEU A 43 1.15 -7.39 1.46
N PHE A 44 0.44 -6.47 0.81
CA PHE A 44 0.54 -5.04 1.10
C PHE A 44 -0.25 -4.68 2.35
N SER A 45 0.27 -3.80 3.19
CA SER A 45 -0.45 -3.20 4.33
C SER A 45 -0.58 -1.69 4.13
N MET A 46 -1.81 -1.16 4.12
CA MET A 46 -2.01 0.30 4.11
C MET A 46 -1.68 0.93 5.47
N ALA A 47 -1.67 0.15 6.53
CA ALA A 47 -1.60 0.63 7.91
C ALA A 47 -0.17 0.85 8.43
N ASN A 48 0.85 0.68 7.57
CA ASN A 48 2.25 0.61 8.02
C ASN A 48 3.18 1.34 7.04
N GLU A 49 4.16 2.08 7.56
CA GLU A 49 4.98 3.04 6.81
C GLU A 49 5.84 2.42 5.68
N PRO A 50 6.41 1.21 5.81
CA PRO A 50 7.18 0.56 4.75
C PRO A 50 6.39 0.37 3.46
N SER A 51 5.07 0.32 3.54
CA SER A 51 4.21 0.09 2.37
C SER A 51 3.81 1.37 1.64
N LEU A 52 3.87 2.54 2.28
CA LEU A 52 3.30 3.79 1.76
C LEU A 52 3.91 4.22 0.41
N HIS A 53 5.17 3.88 0.15
CA HIS A 53 5.86 4.22 -1.09
C HIS A 53 5.53 3.27 -2.26
N ILE A 54 5.04 2.06 -2.00
CA ILE A 54 4.85 1.00 -2.99
C ILE A 54 3.92 1.42 -4.15
N PRO A 55 2.77 2.09 -3.91
CA PRO A 55 1.90 2.54 -5.00
C PRO A 55 2.58 3.51 -5.97
N TYR A 56 3.61 4.24 -5.54
CA TYR A 56 4.35 5.18 -6.39
C TYR A 56 5.34 4.49 -7.33
N LEU A 57 5.67 3.22 -7.08
CA LEU A 57 6.66 2.48 -7.86
C LEU A 57 6.26 2.27 -9.33
N TYR A 58 4.97 2.25 -9.65
CA TYR A 58 4.51 2.16 -11.05
C TYR A 58 4.91 3.38 -11.90
N ASN A 59 5.17 4.54 -11.29
CA ASN A 59 5.70 5.70 -12.02
C ASN A 59 7.07 5.38 -12.63
N TYR A 60 7.93 4.68 -11.88
CA TYR A 60 9.28 4.30 -12.32
C TYR A 60 9.25 3.19 -13.37
N ALA A 61 8.19 2.38 -13.39
CA ALA A 61 8.00 1.30 -14.37
C ALA A 61 7.22 1.74 -15.62
N GLY A 62 6.97 3.05 -15.80
CA GLY A 62 6.30 3.59 -16.99
C GLY A 62 4.78 3.42 -17.01
N GLN A 63 4.14 3.09 -15.89
CA GLN A 63 2.68 2.96 -15.77
C GLN A 63 2.09 3.89 -14.69
N PRO A 64 2.26 5.22 -14.80
CA PRO A 64 1.83 6.18 -13.78
C PRO A 64 0.31 6.18 -13.52
N TRP A 65 -0.50 5.75 -14.49
CA TRP A 65 -1.94 5.62 -14.33
C TRP A 65 -2.31 4.57 -13.26
N ARG A 66 -1.47 3.54 -13.05
CA ARG A 66 -1.67 2.54 -11.99
C ARG A 66 -1.41 3.14 -10.62
N THR A 67 -0.35 3.95 -10.47
CA THR A 67 -0.11 4.73 -9.26
C THR A 67 -1.33 5.57 -8.90
N GLN A 68 -1.85 6.33 -9.86
CA GLN A 68 -3.02 7.19 -9.64
C GLN A 68 -4.28 6.39 -9.26
N LYS A 69 -4.50 5.24 -9.89
CA LYS A 69 -5.64 4.36 -9.58
C LYS A 69 -5.51 3.77 -8.17
N ARG A 70 -4.33 3.24 -7.83
CA ARG A 70 -4.06 2.60 -6.53
C ARG A 70 -4.17 3.60 -5.39
N ILE A 71 -3.50 4.75 -5.50
CA ILE A 71 -3.54 5.79 -4.46
C ILE A 71 -4.97 6.25 -4.20
N ARG A 72 -5.77 6.52 -5.24
CA ARG A 72 -7.18 6.92 -5.07
C ARG A 72 -7.97 5.86 -4.30
N ASN A 73 -7.85 4.60 -4.70
CA ASN A 73 -8.53 3.51 -4.01
C ASN A 73 -8.09 3.38 -2.53
N LEU A 74 -6.80 3.54 -2.25
CA LEU A 74 -6.25 3.47 -0.89
C LEU A 74 -6.74 4.63 -0.03
N LEU A 75 -6.79 5.85 -0.58
CA LEU A 75 -7.34 7.01 0.13
C LEU A 75 -8.84 6.85 0.40
N ASP A 76 -9.61 6.42 -0.60
CA ASP A 76 -11.07 6.26 -0.50
C ASP A 76 -11.48 5.15 0.48
N GLN A 77 -10.68 4.08 0.60
CA GLN A 77 -10.99 2.93 1.46
C GLN A 77 -10.34 3.02 2.84
N GLY A 78 -9.12 3.56 2.91
CA GLY A 78 -8.31 3.55 4.13
C GLY A 78 -8.55 4.74 5.04
N PHE A 79 -8.97 5.90 4.50
CA PHE A 79 -9.08 7.13 5.27
C PHE A 79 -10.50 7.66 5.28
N ARG A 80 -11.03 7.88 6.48
CA ARG A 80 -12.39 8.39 6.71
C ARG A 80 -12.36 9.58 7.65
N ASN A 81 -13.42 10.38 7.62
CA ASN A 81 -13.59 11.53 8.50
C ASN A 81 -14.38 11.18 9.78
N ASP A 82 -14.13 9.99 10.34
CA ASP A 82 -14.74 9.49 11.56
C ASP A 82 -13.68 9.03 12.58
N LEU A 83 -14.13 8.58 13.76
CA LEU A 83 -13.23 8.15 14.84
C LEU A 83 -12.32 6.97 14.44
N MET A 84 -12.70 6.21 13.42
CA MET A 84 -11.96 5.07 12.87
C MET A 84 -11.35 5.44 11.50
N GLY A 85 -10.94 6.71 11.37
CA GLY A 85 -10.57 7.37 10.13
C GLY A 85 -9.15 7.10 9.62
N ILE A 86 -8.32 6.40 10.39
CA ILE A 86 -6.94 6.05 10.04
C ILE A 86 -6.84 4.52 10.02
N PRO A 87 -6.24 3.91 8.99
CA PRO A 87 -6.27 2.47 8.81
C PRO A 87 -5.28 1.70 9.71
N GLY A 88 -4.39 2.42 10.42
CA GLY A 88 -3.33 1.92 11.28
C GLY A 88 -2.93 2.94 12.33
N ASP A 89 -1.76 2.76 12.92
CA ASP A 89 -1.16 3.75 13.80
C ASP A 89 -0.88 5.05 13.02
N GLU A 90 -1.03 6.19 13.68
CA GLU A 90 -0.88 7.49 13.01
C GLU A 90 0.60 7.85 12.79
N ASP A 91 1.48 7.26 13.62
CA ASP A 91 2.94 7.38 13.60
C ASP A 91 3.45 8.82 13.57
N GLY A 92 2.87 9.66 14.42
CA GLY A 92 3.35 11.02 14.70
C GLY A 92 3.28 11.95 13.48
N GLY A 93 2.30 11.75 12.61
CA GLY A 93 2.12 12.48 11.36
C GLY A 93 2.39 11.67 10.11
N GLY A 94 2.88 10.43 10.20
CA GLY A 94 3.26 9.61 9.05
C GLY A 94 2.08 9.35 8.10
N MET A 95 0.98 8.85 8.65
CA MET A 95 -0.24 8.56 7.88
C MET A 95 -0.92 9.83 7.37
N SER A 96 -0.96 10.87 8.20
CA SER A 96 -1.52 12.17 7.83
C SER A 96 -0.73 12.83 6.69
N ALA A 97 0.61 12.78 6.75
CA ALA A 97 1.49 13.28 5.70
C ALA A 97 1.28 12.51 4.39
N PHE A 98 1.14 11.18 4.45
CA PHE A 98 0.82 10.38 3.27
C PHE A 98 -0.46 10.87 2.58
N VAL A 99 -1.53 11.12 3.33
CA VAL A 99 -2.78 11.68 2.77
C VAL A 99 -2.52 13.03 2.10
N VAL A 100 -1.82 13.95 2.77
CA VAL A 100 -1.54 15.30 2.25
C VAL A 100 -0.72 15.26 0.96
N PHE A 101 0.34 14.44 0.90
CA PHE A 101 1.17 14.30 -0.31
C PHE A 101 0.47 13.57 -1.45
N SER A 102 -0.39 12.62 -1.11
CA SER A 102 -1.11 11.77 -2.07
C SER A 102 -2.40 12.42 -2.59
N GLN A 103 -2.96 13.38 -1.84
CA GLN A 103 -4.10 14.17 -2.28
C GLN A 103 -3.66 15.12 -3.40
N LYS A 104 -3.95 14.73 -4.65
CA LYS A 104 -4.03 15.69 -5.74
C LYS A 104 -5.26 16.58 -5.52
N LYS A 105 -5.06 17.90 -5.45
CA LYS A 105 -6.13 18.87 -5.71
C LYS A 105 -6.73 18.52 -7.08
N LYS A 106 -8.06 18.38 -7.13
CA LYS A 106 -8.83 18.20 -8.37
C LYS A 106 -8.43 19.24 -9.42
#